data_AF-A0A431J059-F1
#
_entry.id   AF-A0A431J059-F1
#
_cell.length_a   1.000
_cell.length_b   1.000
_cell.length_c   1.000
_cell.angle_alpha   90.00
_cell.angle_beta   90.00
_cell.angle_gamma   90.00
#
_symmetry.space_group_name_H-M   'P 1'
#
loop_
_entity.id
_entity.type
_entity.pdbx_description
1 polymer ?
#
loop_
_entity_poly.entity_id
_entity_poly.type
_entity_poly.pdbx_seq_one_letter_code
_entity_poly.pdbx_strand_id
1 'polypeptide(L)' 'FNMTTIKMFVVDDVEEMLRKREDSIIQRLSMSAEKTQRLFFCSQITERVEVLADRIMIEPLFFEMKD' A
#
# COMPACT_ATOMS: atom_id res chain seq x y z
N PHE A 1 2.93 -18.14 -9.86
CA PHE A 1 1.53 -17.96 -9.43
C PHE A 1 0.86 -16.96 -10.36
N ASN A 2 -0.41 -17.16 -10.70
CA ASN A 2 -1.14 -16.20 -11.52
C ASN A 2 -1.57 -15.00 -10.65
N MET A 3 -0.88 -13.87 -10.78
CA MET A 3 -1.19 -12.65 -10.01
C MET A 3 -2.59 -12.09 -10.27
N THR A 4 -3.24 -12.44 -11.38
CA THR A 4 -4.60 -11.95 -11.72
C THR A 4 -5.69 -12.51 -10.81
N THR A 5 -5.41 -13.58 -10.05
CA THR A 5 -6.36 -14.15 -9.08
C THR A 5 -6.28 -13.48 -7.71
N ILE A 6 -5.26 -12.67 -7.44
CA ILE A 6 -5.07 -12.01 -6.15
C ILE A 6 -6.06 -10.86 -5.99
N LYS A 7 -6.95 -10.98 -4.99
CA LYS A 7 -8.00 -9.99 -4.73
C LYS A 7 -7.60 -8.90 -3.73
N MET A 8 -6.60 -9.15 -2.91
CA MET A 8 -6.08 -8.18 -1.95
C MET A 8 -4.56 -8.11 -2.00
N PHE A 9 -4.04 -6.88 -2.01
CA PHE A 9 -2.64 -6.58 -1.80
C PHE A 9 -2.54 -5.74 -0.52
N VAL A 10 -1.99 -6.36 0.53
CA VAL A 10 -1.92 -5.77 1.86
C VAL A 10 -0.45 -5.54 2.19
N VAL A 11 -0.14 -4.32 2.65
CA VAL A 11 1.17 -3.99 3.21
C VAL A 11 0.95 -3.58 4.66
N ASP A 12 1.58 -4.33 5.55
CA ASP A 12 1.62 -4.03 6.98
C ASP A 12 2.86 -3.21 7.31
N ASP A 13 2.79 -2.35 8.32
CA ASP A 13 3.85 -1.41 8.71
C ASP A 13 4.48 -0.66 7.52
N VAL A 14 3.65 -0.09 6.63
CA VAL A 14 4.15 0.49 5.36
C VAL A 14 5.19 1.59 5.60
N GLU A 15 5.07 2.37 6.66
CA GLU A 15 6.04 3.38 7.05
C GLU A 15 7.43 2.80 7.37
N GLU A 16 7.50 1.60 7.95
CA GLU A 16 8.75 0.90 8.22
C GLU A 16 9.39 0.38 6.93
N MET A 17 8.58 -0.15 6.00
CA MET A 17 9.07 -0.56 4.68
C MET A 17 9.62 0.63 3.88
N LEU A 18 8.97 1.79 3.97
CA LEU A 18 9.44 3.04 3.35
C LEU A 18 10.74 3.55 3.99
N ARG A 19 10.95 3.35 5.30
CA ARG A 19 12.24 3.64 5.97
C ARG A 19 13.36 2.76 5.42
N LYS A 20 13.06 1.50 5.10
CA LYS A 20 13.99 0.53 4.48
C LYS A 20 14.21 0.73 2.97
N ARG A 21 13.57 1.74 2.36
CA ARG A 21 13.63 2.03 0.90
C ARG A 21 13.04 0.91 0.04
N GLU A 22 12.00 0.24 0.55
CA GLU A 22 11.32 -0.86 -0.14
C GLU A 22 10.15 -0.38 -1.02
N ASP A 23 9.97 0.94 -1.17
CA ASP A 23 8.96 1.57 -2.03
C ASP A 23 8.92 1.00 -3.45
N SER A 24 10.08 0.87 -4.09
CA SER A 24 10.18 0.30 -5.45
C SER A 24 9.72 -1.16 -5.54
N ILE A 25 9.85 -1.94 -4.47
CA ILE A 25 9.41 -3.33 -4.41
C ILE A 25 7.89 -3.37 -4.26
N ILE A 26 7.35 -2.59 -3.32
CA ILE A 26 5.90 -2.47 -3.09
C ILE A 26 5.19 -2.04 -4.37
N GLN A 27 5.72 -1.02 -5.06
CA GLN A 27 5.14 -0.51 -6.29
C GLN A 27 5.11 -1.58 -7.39
N ARG A 28 6.22 -2.30 -7.60
CA ARG A 28 6.28 -3.36 -8.62
C ARG A 28 5.34 -4.52 -8.34
N LEU A 29 5.22 -4.94 -7.08
CA LEU A 29 4.28 -5.99 -6.67
C LEU A 29 2.83 -5.53 -6.81
N SER A 30 2.55 -4.28 -6.49
CA SER A 30 1.23 -3.66 -6.63
C SER A 30 0.79 -3.57 -8.10
N MET A 31 1.66 -3.13 -9.01
CA MET A 31 1.37 -3.05 -10.45
C MET A 31 1.15 -4.43 -11.09
N SER A 32 1.80 -5.44 -10.52
CA SER A 32 1.66 -6.83 -10.91
C SER A 32 0.27 -7.42 -10.57
N ALA A 33 -0.47 -6.81 -9.63
CA ALA A 33 -1.79 -7.23 -9.17
C ALA A 33 -2.89 -6.25 -9.63
N GLU A 34 -3.20 -6.27 -10.93
CA GLU A 34 -4.02 -5.26 -11.62
C GLU A 34 -5.45 -5.08 -11.05
N LYS A 35 -6.14 -6.19 -10.69
CA LYS A 35 -7.53 -6.19 -10.20
C LYS A 35 -7.63 -6.53 -8.72
N THR A 36 -6.84 -5.82 -7.91
CA THR A 36 -6.69 -6.09 -6.48
C THR A 36 -7.12 -4.90 -5.63
N GLN A 37 -7.77 -5.15 -4.50
CA GLN A 37 -7.98 -4.14 -3.46
C GLN A 37 -6.68 -3.92 -2.71
N ARG A 38 -6.33 -2.66 -2.44
CA ARG A 38 -5.11 -2.32 -1.72
C ARG A 38 -5.45 -1.82 -0.33
N LEU A 39 -4.69 -2.30 0.65
CA LEU A 39 -4.81 -1.90 2.05
C LEU A 39 -3.40 -1.66 2.58
N PHE A 40 -3.18 -0.47 3.12
CA PHE A 40 -1.99 -0.17 3.90
C PHE A 40 -2.38 -0.05 5.35
N PHE A 41 -1.63 -0.75 6.20
CA PHE A 41 -1.66 -0.56 7.64
C PHE A 41 -0.39 0.19 8.02
N CYS A 42 -0.56 1.20 8.87
CA CYS A 42 0.52 2.00 9.40
C CYS A 42 0.20 2.45 10.81
N SER A 43 1.23 2.61 11.64
CA SER A 43 1.08 3.24 12.96
C SER A 43 0.92 4.74 12.86
N GLN A 44 1.46 5.34 11.79
CA GLN A 44 1.41 6.79 11.53
C GLN A 44 1.26 7.04 10.04
N ILE A 45 0.27 7.86 9.68
CA ILE A 45 0.11 8.36 8.32
C ILE A 45 1.16 9.45 8.10
N THR A 46 2.22 9.10 7.37
CA THR A 46 3.27 10.05 6.98
C THR A 46 3.07 10.50 5.54
N GLU A 47 3.58 11.68 5.16
CA GLU A 47 3.53 12.19 3.78
C GLU A 47 4.05 11.17 2.76
N ARG A 48 5.08 10.39 3.10
CA ARG A 48 5.62 9.35 2.20
C ARG A 48 4.63 8.19 1.99
N VAL A 49 3.85 7.84 3.02
CA VAL A 49 2.80 6.82 2.92
C VAL A 49 1.66 7.35 2.04
N GLU A 50 1.25 8.60 2.24
CA GLU A 50 0.21 9.25 1.42
C GLU A 50 0.62 9.29 -0.07
N VAL A 51 1.83 9.76 -0.37
CA VAL A 51 2.35 9.82 -1.75
C VAL A 51 2.43 8.43 -2.40
N LEU A 52 2.76 7.38 -1.64
CA LEU A 52 2.75 6.02 -2.19
C LEU A 52 1.32 5.52 -2.40
N ALA A 53 0.41 5.78 -1.46
CA ALA A 53 -0.99 5.39 -1.57
C ALA A 53 -1.66 6.05 -2.78
N ASP A 54 -1.51 7.36 -2.95
CA ASP A 54 -2.05 8.12 -4.10
C ASP A 54 -1.51 7.62 -5.44
N ARG A 55 -0.28 7.10 -5.45
CA ARG A 55 0.36 6.60 -6.67
C ARG A 55 -0.18 5.24 -7.11
N ILE A 56 -0.48 4.35 -6.17
CA ILE A 56 -0.75 2.93 -6.49
C ILE A 56 -2.16 2.48 -6.13
N MET A 57 -2.89 3.24 -5.33
CA MET A 57 -4.29 2.99 -4.98
C MET A 57 -5.22 3.84 -5.83
N ILE A 58 -6.48 3.43 -5.89
CA ILE A 58 -7.55 4.18 -6.53
C ILE A 58 -8.31 4.87 -5.41
N GLU A 59 -8.28 6.20 -5.37
CA GLU A 59 -8.98 7.04 -4.39
C GLU A 59 -8.83 6.53 -2.95
N PRO A 60 -7.59 6.52 -2.39
CA PRO A 60 -7.36 5.98 -1.06
C PRO A 60 -8.17 6.71 0.01
N LEU A 61 -8.83 5.95 0.88
CA LEU A 61 -9.44 6.46 2.09
C LEU A 61 -8.44 6.34 3.23
N PHE A 62 -8.09 7.47 3.83
CA PHE A 62 -7.32 7.51 5.07
C PHE A 62 -8.27 7.40 6.25
N PHE A 63 -8.09 6.36 7.04
CA PHE A 63 -8.92 6.07 8.20
C PHE A 63 -8.06 5.95 9.45
N GLU A 64 -8.30 6.82 10.41
CA GLU A 64 -7.72 6.76 11.75
C GLU A 64 -8.83 6.43 12.74
N MET A 65 -8.61 5.41 13.56
CA MET A 65 -9.52 5.11 14.67
C MET A 65 -9.37 6.21 15.72
N LYS A 66 -10.46 6.95 15.96
CA LYS A 66 -10.58 7.83 17.12
C LYS A 66 -11.18 7.01 18.26
N ASP A 67 -10.60 7.13 19.45
CA ASP A 67 -11.16 6.57 20.69
C ASP A 67 -12.60 7.08 20.95
#